data_AF-A0A4S2KQ06-F1
#
_entry.id   AF-A0A4S2KQ06-F1
#
_cell.length_a   1.000
_cell.length_b   1.000
_cell.length_c   1.000
_cell.angle_alpha   90.00
_cell.angle_beta   90.00
_cell.angle_gamma   90.00
#
_symmetry.space_group_name_H-M   'P 1'
#
loop_
_entity.id
_entity.type
_entity.pdbx_description
1 polymer ?
#
loop_
_entity_poly.entity_id
_entity_poly.type
_entity_poly.pdbx_seq_one_letter_code
_entity_poly.pdbx_strand_id
1 'polypeptide(L)'
;MARLSYIVLIIATNALICVLAEKLYPNRYDHLDVRALLQNDTLREDYYKCFMELAPCTTLAQQRLTAIFSEAYQTKCRRCTQKQIENMNLVTDWFVTNEPKKWRLIVEKTINDLKKNYSKYHNMTIQILSSNGAEEIACKSYLD
;
A
#
# COMPACT_ATOMS: atom_id res chain seq x y z
N MET A 1 38.73 -25.06 -6.24
CA MET A 1 37.43 -25.36 -5.59
C MET A 1 36.94 -24.20 -4.71
N ALA A 2 37.75 -23.62 -3.82
CA ALA A 2 37.34 -22.47 -2.98
C ALA A 2 36.88 -21.21 -3.76
N ARG A 3 37.52 -20.88 -4.90
CA ARG A 3 37.14 -19.72 -5.72
C ARG A 3 35.77 -19.85 -6.39
N LEU A 4 35.43 -21.05 -6.88
CA LEU A 4 34.11 -21.33 -7.46
C LEU A 4 33.02 -21.32 -6.38
N SER A 5 33.30 -21.89 -5.21
CA SER A 5 32.40 -21.85 -4.06
C SER A 5 32.12 -20.41 -3.58
N TYR A 6 33.13 -19.53 -3.60
CA TYR A 6 32.99 -18.13 -3.22
C TYR A 6 32.15 -17.32 -4.24
N ILE A 7 32.33 -17.58 -5.53
CA ILE A 7 31.51 -16.96 -6.60
C ILE A 7 30.05 -17.39 -6.48
N VAL A 8 29.79 -18.68 -6.23
CA VAL A 8 28.42 -19.19 -6.03
C VAL A 8 27.77 -18.58 -4.78
N LEU A 9 28.52 -18.41 -3.69
CA LEU A 9 28.04 -17.73 -2.48
C LEU A 9 27.68 -16.26 -2.74
N ILE A 10 28.51 -15.52 -3.46
CA ILE A 10 28.23 -14.11 -3.81
C ILE A 10 27.00 -14.01 -4.72
N ILE A 11 26.85 -14.89 -5.71
CA ILE A 11 25.68 -14.89 -6.59
C ILE A 11 24.41 -15.21 -5.80
N ALA A 12 24.48 -16.20 -4.90
CA ALA A 12 23.35 -16.58 -4.06
C ALA A 12 22.94 -15.47 -3.07
N THR A 13 23.89 -14.76 -2.46
CA THR A 13 23.58 -13.65 -1.55
C THR A 13 23.01 -12.44 -2.28
N ASN A 14 23.53 -12.08 -3.45
CA ASN A 14 22.98 -10.99 -4.26
C ASN A 14 21.58 -11.31 -4.79
N ALA A 15 21.33 -12.55 -5.22
CA ALA A 15 19.99 -12.99 -5.62
C ALA A 15 18.99 -12.92 -4.46
N LEU A 16 19.41 -13.27 -3.24
CA LEU A 16 18.57 -13.19 -2.04
C LEU A 16 18.23 -11.74 -1.65
N ILE A 17 19.17 -10.80 -1.80
CA ILE A 17 18.94 -9.37 -1.50
C ILE A 17 17.94 -8.76 -2.49
N CYS A 18 17.99 -9.13 -3.77
CA CYS A 18 17.05 -8.63 -4.78
C CYS A 18 15.59 -9.01 -4.52
N VAL A 19 15.34 -10.17 -3.88
CA VAL A 19 13.98 -10.62 -3.52
C VAL A 19 13.41 -9.81 -2.34
N LEU A 20 14.26 -9.21 -1.51
CA LEU A 20 13.86 -8.54 -0.26
C LEU A 20 13.71 -7.01 -0.38
N ALA A 21 14.18 -6.41 -1.47
CA ALA A 21 14.14 -4.96 -1.65
C ALA A 21 12.73 -4.47 -2.05
N GLU A 22 11.86 -4.29 -1.06
CA GLU A 22 10.56 -3.65 -1.30
C GLU A 22 10.66 -2.14 -1.37
N LYS A 23 10.12 -1.57 -2.45
CA LYS A 23 10.13 -0.12 -2.68
C LYS A 23 9.09 0.57 -1.81
N LEU A 24 9.53 1.50 -0.97
CA LEU A 24 8.67 2.36 -0.15
C LEU A 24 7.72 3.21 -1.00
N TYR A 25 6.63 3.67 -0.37
CA TYR A 25 5.73 4.65 -0.96
C TYR A 25 6.43 5.99 -1.22
N PRO A 26 6.01 6.73 -2.26
CA PRO A 26 6.51 8.08 -2.50
C PRO A 26 6.25 8.99 -1.29
N ASN A 27 7.29 9.66 -0.81
CA ASN A 27 7.26 10.53 0.38
C ASN A 27 6.86 11.98 0.09
N ARG A 28 6.42 12.28 -1.14
CA ARG A 28 6.09 13.64 -1.60
C ARG A 28 5.03 14.36 -0.74
N TYR A 29 4.26 13.65 0.06
CA TYR A 29 3.18 14.18 0.91
C TYR A 29 3.45 14.01 2.41
N ASP A 30 4.65 13.57 2.80
CA ASP A 30 5.00 13.34 4.21
C ASP A 30 5.06 14.66 5.01
N HIS A 31 5.17 15.80 4.33
CA HIS A 31 5.16 17.15 4.92
C HIS A 31 3.76 17.66 5.28
N LEU A 32 2.69 16.96 4.91
CA LEU A 32 1.32 17.39 5.23
C LEU A 32 1.07 17.33 6.74
N ASP A 33 0.47 18.39 7.29
CA ASP A 33 0.02 18.41 8.67
C ASP A 33 -1.31 17.66 8.81
N VAL A 34 -1.20 16.35 9.06
CA VAL A 34 -2.36 15.47 9.23
C VAL A 34 -3.16 15.82 10.49
N ARG A 35 -2.53 16.41 11.52
CA ARG A 35 -3.26 16.84 12.73
C ARG A 35 -4.17 18.02 12.42
N ALA A 36 -3.65 19.02 11.72
CA ALA A 36 -4.45 20.17 11.28
C ALA A 36 -5.60 19.73 10.35
N LEU A 37 -5.33 18.77 9.44
CA LEU A 37 -6.36 18.18 8.59
C LEU A 37 -7.47 17.50 9.41
N LEU A 38 -7.10 16.66 10.38
CA LEU A 38 -8.07 15.96 11.25
C LEU A 38 -8.88 16.93 12.11
N GLN A 39 -8.33 18.09 12.47
CA GLN A 39 -9.05 19.13 13.21
C GLN A 39 -9.98 19.97 12.32
N ASN A 40 -9.84 19.92 11.00
CA ASN A 40 -10.69 20.63 10.06
C ASN A 40 -11.83 19.72 9.58
N ASP A 41 -13.05 19.97 10.07
CA ASP A 41 -14.23 19.14 9.77
C ASP A 41 -14.51 19.00 8.27
N THR A 42 -14.41 20.10 7.51
CA THR A 42 -14.66 20.09 6.07
C THR A 42 -13.61 19.23 5.35
N LEU A 43 -12.32 19.47 5.60
CA LEU A 43 -11.25 18.71 4.95
C LEU A 43 -11.27 17.24 5.34
N ARG A 44 -11.47 16.94 6.64
CA ARG A 44 -11.57 15.56 7.13
C ARG A 44 -12.74 14.83 6.45
N GLU A 45 -13.90 15.47 6.35
CA GLU A 45 -15.06 14.90 5.71
C GLU A 45 -14.85 14.68 4.21
N ASP A 46 -14.17 15.60 3.52
CA ASP A 46 -13.84 15.44 2.10
C ASP A 46 -12.91 14.24 1.88
N TYR A 47 -11.89 14.05 2.73
CA TYR A 47 -11.03 12.86 2.69
C TYR A 47 -11.81 11.58 2.96
N TYR A 48 -12.70 11.59 3.95
CA TYR A 48 -13.57 10.46 4.25
C TYR A 48 -14.45 10.11 3.04
N LYS A 49 -15.16 11.09 2.47
CA LYS A 49 -16.04 10.86 1.31
C LYS A 49 -15.28 10.37 0.08
N CYS A 50 -14.10 10.91 -0.19
CA CYS A 50 -13.21 10.41 -1.25
C CYS A 50 -12.80 8.96 -1.00
N PHE A 51 -12.34 8.63 0.20
CA PHE A 51 -11.95 7.25 0.54
C PHE A 51 -13.13 6.28 0.45
N MET A 52 -14.31 6.69 0.89
CA MET A 52 -15.54 5.90 0.84
C MET A 52 -16.22 5.91 -0.53
N GLU A 53 -15.64 6.55 -1.54
CA GLU A 53 -16.19 6.67 -2.90
C GLU A 53 -17.58 7.34 -2.94
N LEU A 54 -17.88 8.20 -1.95
CA LEU A 54 -19.13 8.99 -1.85
C LEU A 54 -19.04 10.33 -2.59
N ALA A 55 -17.81 10.79 -2.84
CA ALA A 55 -17.51 11.99 -3.63
C ALA A 55 -16.17 11.79 -4.35
N PRO A 56 -15.91 12.48 -5.47
CA PRO A 56 -14.62 12.42 -6.13
C PRO A 56 -13.52 13.03 -5.24
N CYS A 57 -12.32 12.47 -5.31
CA CYS A 57 -11.14 13.07 -4.72
C CYS A 57 -10.75 14.33 -5.51
N THR A 58 -10.51 15.44 -4.82
CA THR A 58 -10.32 16.77 -5.43
C THR A 58 -8.86 17.13 -5.65
N THR A 59 -7.95 16.59 -4.85
CA THR A 59 -6.51 16.85 -4.96
C THR A 59 -5.72 15.58 -5.25
N LEU A 60 -4.57 15.72 -5.91
CA LEU A 60 -3.68 14.59 -6.15
C LEU A 60 -3.14 13.99 -4.84
N ALA A 61 -2.94 14.82 -3.81
CA ALA A 61 -2.56 14.35 -2.48
C ALA A 61 -3.63 13.42 -1.90
N GLN A 62 -4.88 13.90 -1.89
CA GLN A 62 -6.02 13.14 -1.40
C GLN A 62 -6.18 11.83 -2.18
N GLN A 63 -6.17 11.88 -3.51
CA GLN A 63 -6.28 10.70 -4.36
C GLN A 63 -5.18 9.66 -4.07
N ARG A 64 -3.94 10.10 -3.91
CA ARG A 64 -2.81 9.18 -3.68
C ARG A 64 -2.85 8.57 -2.28
N LEU A 65 -3.14 9.37 -1.26
CA LEU A 65 -3.16 8.92 0.13
C LEU A 65 -4.33 7.95 0.38
N THR A 66 -5.53 8.25 -0.13
CA THR A 66 -6.69 7.35 0.03
C THR A 66 -6.53 6.06 -0.78
N ALA A 67 -5.90 6.12 -1.96
CA ALA A 67 -5.66 4.93 -2.78
C ALA A 67 -4.68 3.92 -2.14
N ILE A 68 -3.68 4.39 -1.39
CA ILE A 68 -2.72 3.49 -0.71
C ILE A 68 -3.20 3.03 0.67
N PHE A 69 -4.18 3.72 1.26
CA PHE A 69 -4.61 3.51 2.65
C PHE A 69 -5.01 2.05 2.92
N SER A 70 -5.87 1.47 2.07
CA SER A 70 -6.36 0.09 2.29
C SER A 70 -5.22 -0.93 2.29
N GLU A 71 -4.28 -0.84 1.34
CA GLU A 71 -3.11 -1.73 1.33
C GLU A 71 -2.24 -1.49 2.57
N ALA A 72 -1.91 -0.23 2.85
CA ALA A 72 -1.01 0.13 3.93
C ALA A 72 -1.56 -0.34 5.28
N TYR A 73 -2.88 -0.24 5.49
CA TYR A 73 -3.53 -0.75 6.69
C TYR A 73 -3.45 -2.28 6.79
N GLN A 74 -3.77 -3.00 5.70
CA GLN A 74 -3.77 -4.47 5.68
C GLN A 74 -2.38 -5.07 5.84
N THR A 75 -1.36 -4.44 5.25
CA THR A 75 0.04 -4.90 5.30
C THR A 75 0.80 -4.37 6.50
N LYS A 76 0.12 -3.69 7.44
CA LYS A 76 0.75 -3.05 8.61
C LYS A 76 1.88 -2.10 8.21
N CYS A 77 1.63 -1.32 7.17
CA CYS A 77 2.51 -0.29 6.64
C CYS A 77 3.88 -0.80 6.18
N ARG A 78 3.92 -2.02 5.61
CA ARG A 78 5.16 -2.68 5.14
C ARG A 78 6.02 -1.80 4.22
N ARG A 79 5.37 -0.93 3.44
CA ARG A 79 6.01 -0.02 2.47
C ARG A 79 5.98 1.45 2.88
N CYS A 80 5.56 1.76 4.11
CA CYS A 80 5.43 3.13 4.58
C CYS A 80 6.78 3.73 5.01
N THR A 81 6.94 5.04 4.84
CA THR A 81 7.99 5.79 5.55
C THR A 81 7.64 5.92 7.03
N GLN A 82 8.63 6.30 7.87
CA GLN A 82 8.39 6.58 9.28
C GLN A 82 7.28 7.64 9.47
N LYS A 83 7.28 8.69 8.65
CA LYS A 83 6.28 9.75 8.73
C LYS A 83 4.89 9.28 8.34
N GLN A 84 4.78 8.39 7.35
CA GLN A 84 3.52 7.77 6.95
C GLN A 84 2.95 6.86 8.05
N ILE A 85 3.82 6.14 8.77
CA ILE A 85 3.41 5.32 9.94
C ILE A 85 2.84 6.22 11.05
N GLU A 86 3.54 7.29 11.40
CA GLU A 86 3.07 8.27 12.39
C GLU A 86 1.71 8.86 12.00
N ASN A 87 1.56 9.26 10.74
CA ASN A 87 0.32 9.81 10.22
C ASN A 87 -0.81 8.77 10.23
N MET A 88 -0.52 7.51 9.89
CA MET A 88 -1.50 6.41 9.94
C MET A 88 -2.01 6.16 11.35
N ASN A 89 -1.11 6.15 12.34
CA ASN A 89 -1.46 5.99 13.74
C ASN A 89 -2.32 7.17 14.22
N LEU A 90 -1.94 8.40 13.88
CA LEU A 90 -2.70 9.60 14.22
C LEU A 90 -4.14 9.55 13.67
N VAL A 91 -4.30 9.18 12.40
CA VAL A 91 -5.62 9.04 11.75
C VAL A 91 -6.43 7.94 12.45
N THR A 92 -5.81 6.79 12.70
CA THR A 92 -6.46 5.66 13.37
C THR A 92 -6.95 6.04 14.76
N ASP A 93 -6.07 6.58 15.61
CA ASP A 93 -6.39 6.97 16.97
C ASP A 93 -7.50 8.05 17.00
N TRP A 94 -7.42 9.02 16.10
CA TRP A 94 -8.42 10.08 16.03
C TRP A 94 -9.79 9.53 15.63
N PHE A 95 -9.89 8.70 14.59
CA PHE A 95 -11.18 8.15 14.16
C PHE A 95 -11.76 7.15 15.17
N VAL A 96 -10.93 6.31 15.80
CA VAL A 96 -11.36 5.40 16.87
C VAL A 96 -11.94 6.19 18.05
N THR A 97 -11.30 7.29 18.43
CA THR A 97 -11.70 8.09 19.59
C THR A 97 -12.91 8.98 19.30
N ASN A 98 -12.92 9.68 18.16
CA ASN A 98 -13.86 10.77 17.90
C ASN A 98 -15.04 10.34 17.02
N GLU A 99 -14.83 9.43 16.06
CA GLU A 99 -15.86 9.02 15.08
C GLU A 99 -15.89 7.49 14.89
N PRO A 100 -16.10 6.69 15.95
CA PRO A 100 -15.96 5.22 15.91
C PRO A 100 -16.91 4.55 14.90
N LYS A 101 -18.07 5.15 14.64
CA LYS A 101 -19.00 4.67 13.61
C LYS A 101 -18.40 4.76 12.20
N LYS A 102 -17.74 5.87 11.86
CA LYS A 102 -17.04 6.03 10.58
C LYS A 102 -15.81 5.14 10.52
N TRP A 103 -15.07 5.01 11.62
CA TRP A 103 -13.95 4.08 11.69
C TRP A 103 -14.34 2.65 11.32
N ARG A 104 -15.46 2.14 11.85
CA ARG A 104 -15.97 0.82 11.49
C ARG A 104 -16.24 0.68 9.99
N LEU A 105 -16.81 1.70 9.36
CA LEU A 105 -17.08 1.70 7.91
C LEU A 105 -15.79 1.76 7.10
N ILE A 106 -14.78 2.52 7.56
CA ILE A 106 -13.45 2.56 6.95
C ILE A 106 -12.83 1.16 6.95
N VAL A 107 -12.82 0.49 8.11
CA VAL A 107 -12.28 -0.87 8.25
C VAL A 107 -13.04 -1.87 7.39
N GLU A 108 -14.37 -1.79 7.36
CA GLU A 108 -15.21 -2.63 6.51
C GLU A 108 -14.88 -2.46 5.02
N LYS A 109 -14.75 -1.20 4.55
CA LYS A 109 -14.31 -0.92 3.18
C LYS A 109 -12.94 -1.52 2.92
N THR A 110 -11.97 -1.33 3.80
CA THR A 110 -10.63 -1.88 3.64
C THR A 110 -10.62 -3.40 3.54
N ILE A 111 -11.44 -4.10 4.33
CA ILE A 111 -11.60 -5.56 4.23
C ILE A 111 -12.22 -5.96 2.88
N ASN A 112 -13.22 -5.20 2.40
CA ASN A 112 -13.85 -5.47 1.12
C ASN A 112 -12.91 -5.21 -0.07
N ASP A 113 -12.09 -4.17 0.00
CA ASP A 113 -11.04 -3.89 -0.98
C ASP A 113 -10.04 -5.06 -1.06
N LEU A 114 -9.65 -5.64 0.08
CA LEU A 114 -8.81 -6.85 0.12
C LEU A 114 -9.47 -8.03 -0.60
N LYS A 115 -10.73 -8.32 -0.27
CA LYS A 115 -11.48 -9.44 -0.89
C LYS A 115 -11.61 -9.26 -2.39
N LYS A 116 -11.90 -8.04 -2.84
CA LYS A 116 -11.99 -7.68 -4.26
C LYS A 116 -10.64 -7.90 -4.96
N ASN A 117 -9.54 -7.47 -4.33
CA ASN A 117 -8.20 -7.69 -4.86
C ASN A 117 -7.85 -9.18 -4.93
N TYR A 118 -8.13 -9.95 -3.87
CA TYR A 118 -7.91 -11.40 -3.86
C TYR A 118 -8.68 -12.12 -4.97
N SER A 119 -9.99 -11.82 -5.12
CA SER A 119 -10.82 -12.36 -6.20
C SER A 119 -10.28 -12.00 -7.58
N LYS A 120 -9.83 -10.74 -7.77
CA LYS A 120 -9.18 -10.30 -9.01
C LYS A 120 -7.92 -11.11 -9.32
N TYR A 121 -7.02 -11.29 -8.35
CA TYR A 121 -5.80 -12.07 -8.56
C TYR A 121 -6.09 -13.54 -8.82
N HIS A 122 -7.00 -14.15 -8.06
CA HIS A 122 -7.43 -15.53 -8.27
C HIS A 122 -7.98 -15.75 -9.68
N ASN A 123 -8.87 -14.87 -10.15
CA ASN A 123 -9.43 -14.95 -11.49
C ASN A 123 -8.36 -14.72 -12.57
N MET A 124 -7.42 -13.81 -12.34
CA MET A 124 -6.28 -13.59 -13.23
C MET A 124 -5.35 -14.81 -13.29
N THR A 125 -5.09 -15.48 -12.18
CA THR A 125 -4.30 -16.73 -12.14
C THR A 125 -4.99 -17.84 -12.91
N ILE A 126 -6.31 -18.00 -12.78
CA ILE A 126 -7.08 -18.96 -13.59
C ILE A 126 -6.95 -18.65 -15.08
N GLN A 127 -7.06 -17.37 -15.47
CA GLN A 127 -6.88 -16.93 -16.86
C GLN A 127 -5.48 -17.28 -17.39
N ILE A 128 -4.42 -16.96 -16.64
CA ILE A 128 -3.03 -17.26 -17.03
C ILE A 128 -2.80 -18.77 -17.14
N LEU A 129 -3.32 -19.58 -16.22
CA LEU A 129 -3.19 -21.04 -16.29
C LEU A 129 -3.97 -21.64 -17.48
N SER A 130 -5.02 -20.97 -17.94
CA SER A 130 -5.79 -21.38 -19.13
C SER A 130 -5.16 -20.93 -20.47
N SER A 131 -4.25 -19.96 -20.45
CA SER A 131 -3.51 -19.47 -21.62
C SER A 131 -2.03 -19.86 -21.48
N ASN A 132 -1.53 -20.85 -22.22
CA ASN A 132 -0.14 -21.39 -22.16
C ASN A 132 1.01 -20.34 -22.12
N GLY A 133 1.18 -19.63 -21.01
CA GLY A 133 2.07 -18.48 -20.86
C GLY A 133 2.58 -18.37 -19.43
N ALA A 134 3.21 -19.46 -18.97
CA ALA A 134 3.89 -19.53 -17.69
C ALA A 134 5.40 -19.39 -17.87
N GLU A 135 5.86 -18.32 -18.52
CA GLU A 135 7.27 -17.93 -18.49
C GLU A 135 7.38 -16.43 -18.76
N GLU A 136 8.28 -15.75 -18.02
CA GLU A 136 8.67 -14.34 -18.19
C GLU A 136 7.93 -13.25 -17.38
N ILE A 137 7.98 -13.27 -16.03
CA ILE A 137 7.77 -12.03 -15.24
C ILE A 137 8.81 -11.81 -14.11
N ALA A 138 9.92 -12.55 -14.05
CA ALA A 138 10.74 -12.49 -12.84
C ALA A 138 11.72 -11.29 -12.72
N CYS A 139 12.14 -10.58 -13.78
CA CYS A 139 13.24 -9.61 -13.60
C CYS A 139 13.41 -8.51 -14.67
N LYS A 140 12.35 -7.97 -15.28
CA LYS A 140 12.52 -6.94 -16.34
C LYS A 140 12.69 -5.51 -15.83
N SER A 141 12.72 -5.26 -14.51
CA SER A 141 12.82 -3.91 -13.95
C SER A 141 14.18 -3.55 -13.34
N TYR A 142 15.23 -4.35 -13.57
CA TYR A 142 16.56 -4.14 -12.95
C TYR A 142 17.68 -3.78 -13.94
N LEU A 143 17.36 -3.55 -15.23
CA LEU A 143 18.33 -3.15 -16.25
C LEU A 143 17.90 -1.92 -17.09
N ASP A 144 16.88 -1.18 -16.66
CA ASP A 144 16.58 0.17 -17.16
C ASP A 144 16.65 1.21 -16.03
#